data_AF-A0A2V7L5D1-F1
#
_entry.id   AF-A0A2V7L5D1-F1
#
_cell.length_a   1.000
_cell.length_b   1.000
_cell.length_c   1.000
_cell.angle_alpha   90.00
_cell.angle_beta   90.00
_cell.angle_gamma   90.00
#
_symmetry.space_group_name_H-M   'P 1'
#
loop_
_entity.id
_entity.type
_entity.pdbx_description
1 polymer ?
#
loop_
_entity_poly.entity_id
_entity_poly.type
_entity_poly.pdbx_seq_one_letter_code
_entity_poly.pdbx_strand_id
1 'polypeptide(L)'
;MKTIRIDFCDFWPGFRKDDNRIYNLLKTRYAVELHDRPDFVIYSSFGDHHRLHSCTRIFFTGESHRPDFSTCDYALTCHYVDDPRHLRWPLYAFYYAPDLLVRQDDDVDAIMATKTQFCCFIASNTRHPRTTRKRNAFFHRLSRYKKVDAGGRAFNNIGYQVPGGPLGKIQFLKQYKFNIAFENASLPGYTTEKLVEAMAARCLPIYWGNPLIQREFNSKSFLNYFDFQDEDALIERIIELDESDALYRQCMAEPYFHHNRPNEFFDVDRVLDHFEMIFASSRRPVARRRRLFSFGRWTLARRDPI
;
A
#
# COMPACT_ATOMS: atom_id res chain seq x y z
N MET A 1 25.13 18.02 -10.49
CA MET A 1 23.83 17.32 -10.64
C MET A 1 22.95 18.13 -11.58
N LYS A 2 22.18 17.47 -12.45
CA LYS A 2 21.17 18.14 -13.30
C LYS A 2 20.06 18.70 -12.40
N THR A 3 19.65 19.94 -12.63
CA THR A 3 18.51 20.55 -11.92
C THR A 3 17.20 20.06 -12.53
N ILE A 4 16.24 19.69 -11.68
CA ILE A 4 14.87 19.37 -12.08
C ILE A 4 13.89 20.21 -11.26
N ARG A 5 12.94 20.85 -11.94
CA ARG A 5 11.86 21.60 -11.28
C ARG A 5 10.60 20.76 -11.24
N ILE A 6 10.12 20.44 -10.04
CA ILE A 6 8.96 19.58 -9.83
C ILE A 6 7.91 20.26 -8.94
N ASP A 7 6.70 19.75 -8.99
CA ASP A 7 5.68 20.00 -7.96
C ASP A 7 4.88 18.74 -7.67
N PHE A 8 4.23 18.71 -6.50
CA PHE A 8 3.33 17.64 -6.08
C PHE A 8 1.91 18.18 -5.88
N CYS A 9 0.89 17.47 -6.35
CA CYS A 9 -0.51 17.85 -6.09
C CYS A 9 -1.45 16.62 -5.98
N ASP A 10 -2.66 16.84 -5.49
CA ASP A 10 -3.71 15.81 -5.44
C ASP A 10 -3.37 14.56 -4.61
N PHE A 11 -2.43 14.68 -3.65
CA PHE A 11 -2.12 13.66 -2.66
C PHE A 11 -3.07 13.70 -1.46
N TRP A 12 -3.03 12.67 -0.63
CA TRP A 12 -3.86 12.58 0.59
C TRP A 12 -3.55 13.73 1.57
N PRO A 13 -4.50 14.07 2.47
CA PRO A 13 -4.32 15.12 3.46
C PRO A 13 -3.05 14.92 4.31
N GLY A 14 -2.30 16.00 4.52
CA GLY A 14 -1.05 15.98 5.28
C GLY A 14 0.20 15.58 4.48
N PHE A 15 0.09 15.37 3.17
CA PHE A 15 1.25 15.11 2.31
C PHE A 15 2.22 16.31 2.27
N ARG A 16 3.49 16.06 2.59
CA ARG A 16 4.56 17.06 2.56
C ARG A 16 5.31 17.02 1.23
N LYS A 17 5.29 18.13 0.48
CA LYS A 17 5.97 18.22 -0.83
C LYS A 17 7.50 18.20 -0.71
N ASP A 18 8.02 18.70 0.41
CA ASP A 18 9.45 18.88 0.72
C ASP A 18 10.07 17.72 1.50
N ASP A 19 9.24 16.78 1.97
CA ASP A 19 9.68 15.61 2.73
C ASP A 19 8.76 14.42 2.45
N ASN A 20 9.07 13.70 1.36
CA ASN A 20 8.39 12.47 0.98
C ASN A 20 9.36 11.54 0.23
N ARG A 21 8.97 10.28 0.10
CA ARG A 21 9.82 9.23 -0.50
C ARG A 21 10.31 9.59 -1.91
N ILE A 22 9.44 10.12 -2.78
CA ILE A 22 9.83 10.48 -4.16
C ILE A 22 10.80 11.66 -4.13
N TYR A 23 10.49 12.73 -3.41
CA TYR A 23 11.36 13.91 -3.28
C TYR A 23 12.75 13.53 -2.75
N ASN A 24 12.79 12.75 -1.66
CA ASN A 24 14.04 12.34 -1.02
C ASN A 24 14.87 11.38 -1.90
N LEU A 25 14.23 10.48 -2.65
CA LEU A 25 14.92 9.64 -3.64
C LEU A 25 15.49 10.50 -4.78
N LEU A 26 14.70 11.39 -5.36
CA LEU A 26 15.18 12.22 -6.48
C LEU A 26 16.40 13.08 -6.11
N LYS A 27 16.47 13.55 -4.85
CA LYS A 27 17.63 14.30 -4.33
C LYS A 27 18.94 13.52 -4.31
N THR A 28 18.91 12.19 -4.42
CA THR A 28 20.17 11.41 -4.49
C THR A 28 20.85 11.53 -5.86
N ARG A 29 20.10 11.84 -6.93
CA ARG A 29 20.63 11.96 -8.30
C ARG A 29 20.48 13.35 -8.93
N TYR A 30 19.56 14.19 -8.44
CA TYR A 30 19.24 15.49 -9.01
C TYR A 30 19.27 16.64 -8.01
N ALA A 31 19.53 17.86 -8.49
CA ALA A 31 19.23 19.08 -7.74
C ALA A 31 17.73 19.37 -7.89
N VAL A 32 16.94 19.01 -6.89
CA VAL A 32 15.46 19.07 -6.95
C VAL A 32 14.96 20.41 -6.42
N GLU A 33 14.22 21.14 -7.27
CA GLU A 33 13.59 22.41 -6.92
C GLU A 33 12.06 22.26 -6.94
N LEU A 34 11.40 22.60 -5.83
CA LEU A 34 9.94 22.78 -5.83
C LEU A 34 9.63 24.12 -6.49
N HIS A 35 8.75 24.12 -7.51
CA HIS A 35 8.55 25.30 -8.35
C HIS A 35 7.11 25.43 -8.86
N ASP A 36 6.55 26.64 -8.84
CA ASP A 36 5.16 26.92 -9.29
C ASP A 36 4.96 26.76 -10.80
N ARG A 37 6.05 26.78 -11.57
CA ARG A 37 6.08 26.44 -13.00
C ARG A 37 7.00 25.23 -13.22
N PRO A 38 6.57 24.02 -12.80
CA PRO A 38 7.45 22.87 -12.79
C PRO A 38 7.63 22.30 -14.21
N ASP A 39 8.76 21.64 -14.44
CA ASP A 39 9.01 20.84 -15.65
C ASP A 39 8.24 19.49 -15.58
N PHE A 40 8.00 18.99 -14.37
CA PHE A 40 7.24 17.76 -14.10
C PHE A 40 6.31 17.96 -12.90
N VAL A 41 5.04 17.57 -13.02
CA VAL A 41 4.14 17.48 -11.87
C VAL A 41 3.89 16.03 -11.53
N ILE A 42 4.11 15.67 -10.27
CA ILE A 42 3.78 14.35 -9.73
C ILE A 42 2.46 14.49 -8.98
N TYR A 43 1.49 13.64 -9.26
CA TYR A 43 0.15 13.82 -8.69
C TYR A 43 -0.55 12.51 -8.34
N SER A 44 -1.51 12.58 -7.42
CA SER A 44 -2.31 11.43 -7.01
C SER A 44 -3.81 11.59 -7.28
N SER A 45 -4.62 10.65 -6.79
CA SER A 45 -6.04 10.51 -7.11
C SER A 45 -7.00 11.22 -6.15
N PHE A 46 -6.50 12.11 -5.29
CA PHE A 46 -7.30 12.80 -4.27
C PHE A 46 -7.80 14.19 -4.71
N GLY A 47 -7.54 14.60 -5.95
CA GLY A 47 -7.94 15.89 -6.49
C GLY A 47 -7.72 16.02 -8.00
N ASP A 48 -7.88 17.24 -8.51
CA ASP A 48 -7.81 17.56 -9.94
C ASP A 48 -6.86 18.72 -10.27
N HIS A 49 -6.02 19.16 -9.33
CA HIS A 49 -5.10 20.30 -9.50
C HIS A 49 -4.03 20.05 -10.57
N HIS A 50 -3.64 18.80 -10.81
CA HIS A 50 -2.72 18.41 -11.89
C HIS A 50 -3.17 18.91 -13.26
N ARG A 51 -4.49 19.13 -13.46
CA ARG A 51 -5.05 19.64 -14.71
C ARG A 51 -4.65 21.09 -15.00
N LEU A 52 -4.27 21.85 -13.98
CA LEU A 52 -3.80 23.24 -14.09
C LEU A 52 -2.37 23.32 -14.64
N HIS A 53 -1.60 22.24 -14.59
CA HIS A 53 -0.23 22.20 -15.08
C HIS A 53 -0.19 21.84 -16.57
N SER A 54 0.62 22.57 -17.33
CA SER A 54 0.86 22.33 -18.76
C SER A 54 2.12 21.49 -19.04
N CYS A 55 2.82 21.05 -17.99
CA CYS A 55 4.06 20.27 -18.08
C CYS A 55 3.78 18.75 -18.11
N THR A 56 4.84 17.94 -18.06
CA THR A 56 4.75 16.47 -18.02
C THR A 56 4.07 16.02 -16.73
N ARG A 57 3.04 15.18 -16.83
CA ARG A 57 2.26 14.70 -15.69
C ARG A 57 2.60 13.26 -15.34
N ILE A 58 3.07 13.03 -14.12
CA ILE A 58 3.46 11.73 -13.59
C ILE A 58 2.44 11.31 -12.54
N PHE A 59 1.58 10.36 -12.87
CA PHE A 59 0.57 9.86 -11.94
C PHE A 59 1.18 8.87 -10.95
N PHE A 60 0.96 9.06 -9.66
CA PHE A 60 1.30 8.10 -8.62
C PHE A 60 0.09 7.85 -7.73
N THR A 61 -0.22 6.59 -7.44
CA THR A 61 -1.24 6.29 -6.44
C THR A 61 -1.00 4.99 -5.70
N GLY A 62 -1.28 5.03 -4.40
CA GLY A 62 -1.42 3.85 -3.55
C GLY A 62 -2.81 3.24 -3.57
N GLU A 63 -3.78 3.88 -4.24
CA GLU A 63 -5.14 3.38 -4.38
C GLU A 63 -5.26 2.36 -5.51
N SER A 64 -6.43 1.72 -5.61
CA SER A 64 -6.74 0.72 -6.64
C SER A 64 -6.94 1.29 -8.06
N HIS A 65 -6.73 2.60 -8.27
CA HIS A 65 -6.97 3.26 -9.56
C HIS A 65 -5.95 2.84 -10.62
N ARG A 66 -6.46 2.51 -11.82
CA ARG A 66 -5.62 2.28 -13.00
C ARG A 66 -5.14 3.61 -13.58
N PRO A 67 -3.94 3.65 -14.19
CA PRO A 67 -3.50 4.84 -14.90
C PRO A 67 -4.37 5.12 -16.12
N ASP A 68 -4.65 6.40 -16.37
CA ASP A 68 -5.30 6.88 -17.58
C ASP A 68 -4.32 7.72 -18.40
N PHE A 69 -3.74 7.11 -19.42
CA PHE A 69 -2.74 7.75 -20.29
C PHE A 69 -3.32 8.80 -21.25
N SER A 70 -4.63 9.06 -21.21
CA SER A 70 -5.22 10.24 -21.84
C SER A 70 -5.12 11.51 -20.96
N THR A 71 -4.81 11.34 -19.67
CA THR A 71 -4.71 12.41 -18.67
C THR A 71 -3.33 12.53 -18.02
N CYS A 72 -2.55 11.45 -17.97
CA CYS A 72 -1.14 11.42 -17.56
C CYS A 72 -0.17 11.05 -18.70
N ASP A 73 1.09 11.48 -18.57
CA ASP A 73 2.18 11.08 -19.48
C ASP A 73 2.86 9.79 -19.01
N TYR A 74 3.01 9.62 -17.69
CA TYR A 74 3.68 8.50 -17.04
C TYR A 74 2.91 8.10 -15.77
N ALA A 75 3.10 6.87 -15.30
CA ALA A 75 2.43 6.41 -14.10
C ALA A 75 3.22 5.41 -13.26
N LEU A 76 3.13 5.55 -11.94
CA LEU A 76 3.67 4.62 -10.94
C LEU A 76 2.49 4.10 -10.09
N THR A 77 2.09 2.84 -10.28
CA THR A 77 0.92 2.26 -9.58
C THR A 77 1.13 0.79 -9.22
N CYS A 78 0.15 0.17 -8.55
CA CYS A 78 0.19 -1.25 -8.17
C CYS A 78 -0.10 -2.24 -9.32
N HIS A 79 -0.61 -1.76 -10.46
CA HIS A 79 -1.14 -2.62 -11.54
C HIS A 79 -0.03 -3.25 -12.39
N TYR A 80 -0.32 -4.41 -12.97
CA TYR A 80 0.50 -4.97 -14.06
C TYR A 80 0.06 -4.31 -15.38
N VAL A 81 0.83 -3.35 -15.87
CA VAL A 81 0.56 -2.63 -17.13
C VAL A 81 1.77 -2.81 -18.05
N ASP A 82 1.54 -3.37 -19.23
CA ASP A 82 2.55 -3.54 -20.28
C ASP A 82 2.64 -2.25 -21.13
N ASP A 83 3.21 -1.20 -20.54
CA ASP A 83 3.47 0.07 -21.21
C ASP A 83 4.78 0.68 -20.65
N PRO A 84 5.75 1.09 -21.49
CA PRO A 84 7.01 1.64 -21.01
C PRO A 84 6.86 2.97 -20.24
N ARG A 85 5.68 3.60 -20.30
CA ARG A 85 5.33 4.78 -19.49
C ARG A 85 4.92 4.44 -18.06
N HIS A 86 4.76 3.15 -17.76
CA HIS A 86 4.34 2.66 -16.47
C HIS A 86 5.51 2.04 -15.71
N LEU A 87 5.55 2.27 -14.41
CA LEU A 87 6.32 1.47 -13.47
C LEU A 87 5.37 0.90 -12.42
N ARG A 88 5.43 -0.41 -12.21
CA ARG A 88 4.75 -1.00 -11.07
C ARG A 88 5.51 -0.66 -9.79
N TRP A 89 4.90 0.07 -8.86
CA TRP A 89 5.46 0.35 -7.55
C TRP A 89 4.38 0.22 -6.46
N PRO A 90 4.30 -0.96 -5.81
CA PRO A 90 3.33 -1.21 -4.74
C PRO A 90 3.53 -0.30 -3.53
N LEU A 91 2.44 -0.01 -2.84
CA LEU A 91 2.44 0.98 -1.75
C LEU A 91 3.28 0.55 -0.54
N TYR A 92 3.43 -0.76 -0.28
CA TYR A 92 4.29 -1.22 0.81
C TYR A 92 5.76 -0.85 0.58
N ALA A 93 6.25 -0.94 -0.67
CA ALA A 93 7.64 -0.62 -0.99
C ALA A 93 7.90 0.89 -1.06
N PHE A 94 6.83 1.66 -1.24
CA PHE A 94 6.88 3.11 -1.09
C PHE A 94 7.05 3.54 0.37
N TYR A 95 6.36 2.87 1.31
CA TYR A 95 6.38 3.25 2.73
C TYR A 95 7.54 2.65 3.53
N TYR A 96 8.02 1.46 3.19
CA TYR A 96 8.92 0.70 4.04
C TYR A 96 10.23 0.34 3.35
N ALA A 97 11.29 0.24 4.15
CA ALA A 97 12.53 -0.38 3.76
C ALA A 97 12.42 -1.91 3.90
N PRO A 98 13.14 -2.68 3.07
CA PRO A 98 13.06 -4.14 3.11
C PRO A 98 13.61 -4.73 4.41
N ASP A 99 14.56 -4.06 5.09
CA ASP A 99 15.17 -4.51 6.34
C ASP A 99 14.15 -4.76 7.46
N LEU A 100 12.99 -4.11 7.38
CA LEU A 100 11.87 -4.33 8.31
C LEU A 100 11.31 -5.77 8.23
N LEU A 101 11.52 -6.46 7.11
CA LEU A 101 10.96 -7.77 6.80
C LEU A 101 12.01 -8.86 6.56
N VAL A 102 13.29 -8.50 6.43
CA VAL A 102 14.37 -9.49 6.34
C VAL A 102 14.54 -10.14 7.70
N ARG A 103 14.35 -11.45 7.77
CA ARG A 103 14.38 -12.22 9.02
C ARG A 103 15.84 -12.52 9.37
N GLN A 104 16.18 -12.46 10.66
CA GLN A 104 17.51 -12.82 11.15
C GLN A 104 17.35 -13.99 12.14
N ASP A 105 18.16 -14.02 13.18
CA ASP A 105 18.05 -14.98 14.29
C ASP A 105 16.95 -14.54 15.25
N ASP A 106 15.70 -14.60 14.79
CA ASP A 106 14.54 -14.23 15.59
C ASP A 106 14.33 -15.23 16.73
N ASP A 107 14.28 -14.72 17.97
CA ASP A 107 13.84 -15.46 19.14
C ASP A 107 12.32 -15.68 19.09
N VAL A 108 11.91 -16.81 18.54
CA VAL A 108 10.50 -17.18 18.39
C VAL A 108 9.79 -17.29 19.73
N ASP A 109 10.46 -17.75 20.79
CA ASP A 109 9.82 -17.89 22.10
C ASP A 109 9.57 -16.53 22.75
N ALA A 110 10.51 -15.59 22.64
CA ALA A 110 10.28 -14.21 23.07
C ALA A 110 9.13 -13.56 22.28
N ILE A 111 9.04 -13.81 20.97
CA ILE A 111 7.93 -13.32 20.15
C ILE A 111 6.60 -13.92 20.60
N MET A 112 6.54 -15.23 20.81
CA MET A 112 5.34 -15.93 21.30
C MET A 112 4.87 -15.38 22.64
N ALA A 113 5.79 -15.07 23.55
CA ALA A 113 5.47 -14.49 24.85
C ALA A 113 4.80 -13.11 24.75
N THR A 114 4.99 -12.37 23.65
CA THR A 114 4.27 -11.11 23.42
C THR A 114 2.81 -11.30 23.00
N LYS A 115 2.44 -12.48 22.49
CA LYS A 115 1.13 -12.75 21.87
C LYS A 115 0.05 -13.03 22.91
N THR A 116 -0.39 -11.97 23.59
CA THR A 116 -1.41 -12.04 24.65
C THR A 116 -2.84 -11.89 24.14
N GLN A 117 -3.03 -11.40 22.90
CA GLN A 117 -4.33 -11.15 22.29
C GLN A 117 -4.56 -12.02 21.05
N PHE A 118 -5.83 -12.34 20.78
CA PHE A 118 -6.19 -13.22 19.65
C PHE A 118 -6.00 -12.53 18.29
N CYS A 119 -6.88 -11.61 17.93
CA CYS A 119 -6.92 -11.07 16.57
C CYS A 119 -7.28 -9.59 16.59
N CYS A 120 -6.68 -8.84 15.68
CA CYS A 120 -6.95 -7.42 15.49
C CYS A 120 -7.51 -7.09 14.10
N PHE A 121 -8.32 -6.04 14.02
CA PHE A 121 -8.80 -5.40 12.80
C PHE A 121 -8.66 -3.87 12.88
N ILE A 122 -7.78 -3.29 12.05
CA ILE A 122 -7.55 -1.84 12.03
C ILE A 122 -7.98 -1.28 10.68
N ALA A 123 -9.23 -0.80 10.61
CA ALA A 123 -9.77 -0.15 9.42
C ALA A 123 -10.51 1.15 9.77
N SER A 124 -10.33 2.17 8.94
CA SER A 124 -10.94 3.50 9.15
C SER A 124 -11.98 3.88 8.11
N ASN A 125 -12.09 3.10 7.02
CA ASN A 125 -13.05 3.35 5.96
C ASN A 125 -14.36 2.61 6.25
N THR A 126 -15.37 3.36 6.69
CA THR A 126 -16.76 2.89 6.86
C THR A 126 -17.70 3.45 5.78
N ARG A 127 -17.22 4.38 4.94
CA ARG A 127 -18.04 5.21 4.04
C ARG A 127 -18.36 4.56 2.69
N HIS A 128 -17.67 3.47 2.34
CA HIS A 128 -17.84 2.81 1.05
C HIS A 128 -18.29 1.35 1.22
N PRO A 129 -19.57 1.10 1.54
CA PRO A 129 -20.06 -0.23 1.90
C PRO A 129 -19.79 -1.29 0.83
N ARG A 130 -19.71 -0.92 -0.46
CA ARG A 130 -19.39 -1.87 -1.54
C ARG A 130 -17.95 -2.39 -1.50
N THR A 131 -16.97 -1.51 -1.27
CA THR A 131 -15.54 -1.87 -1.24
C THR A 131 -15.12 -2.42 0.13
N THR A 132 -15.85 -2.10 1.20
CA THR A 132 -15.54 -2.58 2.56
C THR A 132 -16.30 -3.86 2.94
N ARG A 133 -17.28 -4.31 2.14
CA ARG A 133 -18.15 -5.45 2.48
C ARG A 133 -17.40 -6.71 2.87
N LYS A 134 -16.38 -7.11 2.10
CA LYS A 134 -15.66 -8.39 2.31
C LYS A 134 -14.96 -8.43 3.66
N ARG A 135 -14.16 -7.41 3.99
CA ARG A 135 -13.45 -7.33 5.28
C ARG A 135 -14.39 -7.18 6.47
N ASN A 136 -15.48 -6.43 6.32
CA ASN A 136 -16.46 -6.24 7.39
C ASN A 136 -17.19 -7.56 7.69
N ALA A 137 -17.61 -8.29 6.65
CA ALA A 137 -18.23 -9.60 6.80
C ALA A 137 -17.28 -10.60 7.46
N PHE A 138 -16.02 -10.63 7.02
CA PHE A 138 -15.00 -11.50 7.61
C PHE A 138 -14.74 -11.18 9.09
N PHE A 139 -14.60 -9.89 9.44
CA PHE A 139 -14.48 -9.45 10.84
C PHE A 139 -15.62 -9.98 11.72
N HIS A 140 -16.87 -9.83 11.29
CA HIS A 140 -18.02 -10.31 12.05
C HIS A 140 -18.09 -11.84 12.14
N ARG A 141 -17.72 -12.56 11.07
CA ARG A 141 -17.69 -14.03 11.10
C ARG A 141 -16.62 -14.55 12.05
N LEU A 142 -15.38 -14.06 11.95
CA LEU A 142 -14.30 -14.48 12.84
C LEU A 142 -14.60 -14.11 14.31
N SER A 143 -15.27 -12.97 14.53
CA SER A 143 -15.71 -12.54 15.88
C SER A 143 -16.71 -13.49 16.54
N ARG A 144 -17.34 -14.43 15.80
CA ARG A 144 -18.22 -15.46 16.38
C ARG A 144 -17.44 -16.59 17.07
N TYR A 145 -16.20 -16.84 16.64
CA TYR A 145 -15.31 -17.81 17.29
C TYR A 145 -14.72 -17.21 18.56
N LYS A 146 -14.06 -16.05 18.44
CA LYS A 146 -13.39 -15.36 19.54
C LYS A 146 -13.33 -13.87 19.25
N LYS A 147 -13.35 -13.04 20.29
CA LYS A 147 -13.39 -11.57 20.15
C LYS A 147 -12.23 -11.09 19.26
N VAL A 148 -12.57 -10.41 18.16
CA VAL A 148 -11.61 -9.64 17.36
C VAL A 148 -11.63 -8.19 17.83
N ASP A 149 -10.47 -7.69 18.26
CA ASP A 149 -10.34 -6.30 18.65
C ASP A 149 -10.27 -5.39 17.41
N ALA A 150 -11.09 -4.35 17.40
CA ALA A 150 -11.13 -3.37 16.34
C ALA A 150 -10.57 -2.03 16.85
N GLY A 151 -9.42 -1.64 16.30
CA GLY A 151 -8.67 -0.45 16.71
C GLY A 151 -8.81 0.76 15.77
N GLY A 152 -9.45 0.58 14.61
CA GLY A 152 -9.73 1.67 13.67
C GLY A 152 -11.02 2.42 13.98
N ARG A 153 -11.46 3.31 13.07
CA ARG A 153 -12.80 3.93 13.19
C ARG A 153 -13.95 2.95 12.94
N ALA A 154 -13.71 1.91 12.14
CA ALA A 154 -14.69 0.88 11.87
C ALA A 154 -14.77 -0.10 13.05
N PHE A 155 -15.98 -0.32 13.55
CA PHE A 155 -16.31 -1.32 14.60
C PHE A 155 -15.50 -1.19 15.89
N ASN A 156 -14.95 -0.01 16.19
CA ASN A 156 -14.06 0.17 17.34
C ASN A 156 -14.67 -0.41 18.62
N ASN A 157 -13.93 -1.32 19.27
CA ASN A 157 -14.40 -2.02 20.48
C ASN A 157 -13.31 -2.11 21.57
N ILE A 158 -12.24 -1.32 21.43
CA ILE A 158 -11.13 -1.23 22.40
C ILE A 158 -11.15 0.09 23.18
N GLY A 159 -12.06 1.01 22.85
CA GLY A 159 -12.28 2.27 23.57
C GLY A 159 -11.39 3.43 23.12
N TYR A 160 -10.48 3.22 22.16
CA TYR A 160 -9.65 4.27 21.56
C TYR A 160 -9.27 3.92 20.13
N GLN A 161 -8.89 4.92 19.34
CA GLN A 161 -8.31 4.70 18.02
C GLN A 161 -6.81 4.45 18.16
N VAL A 162 -6.34 3.34 17.61
CA VAL A 162 -4.90 3.05 17.55
C VAL A 162 -4.22 4.25 16.86
N PRO A 163 -3.16 4.81 17.47
CA PRO A 163 -2.47 5.98 16.91
C PRO A 163 -2.12 5.75 15.44
N GLY A 164 -2.44 6.76 14.63
CA GLY A 164 -2.14 6.74 13.20
C GLY A 164 -0.64 6.69 12.94
N GLY A 165 -0.28 6.31 11.72
CA GLY A 165 1.10 6.22 11.27
C GLY A 165 1.68 4.80 11.37
N PRO A 166 2.64 4.48 10.49
CA PRO A 166 3.31 3.17 10.41
C PRO A 166 3.74 2.56 11.75
N LEU A 167 4.54 3.30 12.53
CA LEU A 167 5.22 2.75 13.72
C LEU A 167 4.25 2.48 14.87
N GLY A 168 3.27 3.37 15.09
CA GLY A 168 2.27 3.21 16.15
C GLY A 168 1.41 1.97 15.93
N LYS A 169 0.99 1.74 14.68
CA LYS A 169 0.22 0.57 14.30
C LYS A 169 1.04 -0.73 14.45
N ILE A 170 2.28 -0.76 13.94
CA ILE A 170 3.15 -1.93 14.07
C ILE A 170 3.37 -2.28 15.54
N GLN A 171 3.66 -1.29 16.39
CA GLN A 171 3.87 -1.51 17.83
C GLN A 171 2.62 -2.09 18.51
N PHE A 172 1.43 -1.58 18.18
CA PHE A 172 0.18 -2.09 18.72
C PHE A 172 -0.12 -3.54 18.29
N LEU A 173 0.20 -3.89 17.04
CA LEU A 173 -0.03 -5.23 16.51
C LEU A 173 0.86 -6.31 17.15
N LYS A 174 1.97 -5.95 17.80
CA LYS A 174 2.91 -6.91 18.40
C LYS A 174 2.25 -7.85 19.42
N GLN A 175 1.23 -7.39 20.14
CA GLN A 175 0.57 -8.20 21.17
C GLN A 175 -0.45 -9.22 20.61
N TYR A 176 -0.77 -9.17 19.32
CA TYR A 176 -1.80 -10.00 18.70
C TYR A 176 -1.21 -11.20 17.97
N LYS A 177 -1.87 -12.36 18.06
CA LYS A 177 -1.55 -13.54 17.23
C LYS A 177 -1.88 -13.29 15.76
N PHE A 178 -3.04 -12.70 15.47
CA PHE A 178 -3.51 -12.50 14.11
C PHE A 178 -3.89 -11.04 13.82
N ASN A 179 -3.74 -10.63 12.56
CA ASN A 179 -4.27 -9.36 12.07
C ASN A 179 -5.04 -9.58 10.77
N ILE A 180 -6.28 -9.10 10.72
CA ILE A 180 -7.08 -9.08 9.48
C ILE A 180 -6.50 -8.00 8.56
N ALA A 181 -5.60 -8.41 7.67
CA ALA A 181 -4.85 -7.57 6.73
C ALA A 181 -5.57 -7.46 5.38
N PHE A 182 -6.90 -7.33 5.40
CA PHE A 182 -7.69 -7.26 4.16
C PHE A 182 -7.60 -5.88 3.50
N GLU A 183 -7.39 -5.90 2.19
CA GLU A 183 -7.44 -4.72 1.34
C GLU A 183 -8.86 -4.19 1.17
N ASN A 184 -8.96 -2.98 0.60
CA ASN A 184 -10.25 -2.38 0.25
C ASN A 184 -10.84 -2.89 -1.07
N ALA A 185 -10.07 -3.65 -1.84
CA ALA A 185 -10.47 -4.26 -3.10
C ALA A 185 -9.59 -5.47 -3.35
N SER A 186 -10.06 -6.37 -4.21
CA SER A 186 -9.25 -7.47 -4.71
C SER A 186 -8.96 -7.28 -6.19
N LEU A 187 -7.68 -7.13 -6.52
CA LEU A 187 -7.21 -7.00 -7.89
C LEU A 187 -5.73 -7.43 -8.00
N PRO A 188 -5.31 -8.03 -9.13
CA PRO A 188 -3.92 -8.44 -9.33
C PRO A 188 -2.92 -7.29 -9.15
N GLY A 189 -1.98 -7.47 -8.24
CA GLY A 189 -0.92 -6.52 -7.92
C GLY A 189 -1.23 -5.52 -6.82
N TYR A 190 -2.46 -5.47 -6.29
CA TYR A 190 -2.82 -4.52 -5.23
C TYR A 190 -2.45 -5.01 -3.83
N THR A 191 -1.18 -4.84 -3.51
CA THR A 191 -0.64 -5.07 -2.18
C THR A 191 -0.25 -3.72 -1.56
N THR A 192 -0.77 -3.44 -0.37
CA THR A 192 -0.48 -2.20 0.37
C THR A 192 0.27 -2.46 1.67
N GLU A 193 0.38 -1.44 2.53
CA GLU A 193 1.00 -1.51 3.84
C GLU A 193 0.41 -2.59 4.75
N LYS A 194 -0.87 -2.96 4.58
CA LYS A 194 -1.62 -3.77 5.55
C LYS A 194 -1.00 -5.13 5.84
N LEU A 195 -0.49 -5.78 4.80
CA LEU A 195 0.20 -7.07 4.93
C LEU A 195 1.55 -6.89 5.63
N VAL A 196 2.34 -5.94 5.15
CA VAL A 196 3.71 -5.67 5.62
C VAL A 196 3.74 -5.18 7.06
N GLU A 197 2.78 -4.37 7.50
CA GLU A 197 2.67 -3.91 8.89
C GLU A 197 2.39 -5.05 9.87
N ALA A 198 1.59 -6.04 9.48
CA ALA A 198 1.36 -7.24 10.28
C ALA A 198 2.62 -8.11 10.37
N MET A 199 3.30 -8.32 9.23
CA MET A 199 4.59 -9.03 9.20
C MET A 199 5.65 -8.34 10.06
N ALA A 200 5.79 -7.02 9.94
CA ALA A 200 6.71 -6.21 10.73
C ALA A 200 6.44 -6.29 12.25
N ALA A 201 5.16 -6.46 12.63
CA ALA A 201 4.75 -6.66 14.02
C ALA A 201 4.91 -8.10 14.52
N ARG A 202 5.44 -9.02 13.68
CA ARG A 202 5.46 -10.47 13.94
C ARG A 202 4.05 -11.00 14.26
N CYS A 203 3.03 -10.43 13.64
CA CYS A 203 1.62 -10.76 13.84
C CYS A 203 1.13 -11.47 12.57
N LEU A 204 0.61 -12.71 12.70
CA LEU A 204 0.29 -13.55 11.54
C LEU A 204 -0.81 -12.89 10.69
N PRO A 205 -0.51 -12.47 9.45
CA PRO A 205 -1.49 -11.78 8.64
C PRO A 205 -2.55 -12.75 8.12
N ILE A 206 -3.82 -12.38 8.21
CA ILE A 206 -4.93 -12.99 7.48
C ILE A 206 -5.21 -12.08 6.28
N TYR A 207 -4.84 -12.51 5.07
CA TYR A 207 -4.74 -11.62 3.92
C TYR A 207 -5.79 -11.91 2.84
N TRP A 208 -6.39 -10.84 2.32
CA TRP A 208 -7.20 -10.84 1.11
C TRP A 208 -7.00 -9.51 0.39
N GLY A 209 -6.78 -9.55 -0.92
CA GLY A 209 -6.49 -8.36 -1.72
C GLY A 209 -5.94 -8.76 -3.07
N ASN A 210 -4.62 -8.79 -3.21
CA ASN A 210 -3.93 -9.26 -4.39
C ASN A 210 -4.02 -10.79 -4.54
N PRO A 211 -4.72 -11.34 -5.56
CA PRO A 211 -4.78 -12.79 -5.79
C PRO A 211 -3.47 -13.42 -6.26
N LEU A 212 -2.47 -12.59 -6.57
CA LEU A 212 -1.13 -12.99 -7.00
C LEU A 212 -0.06 -12.68 -5.94
N ILE A 213 -0.46 -12.51 -4.67
CA ILE A 213 0.42 -12.09 -3.58
C ILE A 213 1.61 -13.03 -3.35
N GLN A 214 1.46 -14.31 -3.66
CA GLN A 214 2.51 -15.33 -3.62
C GLN A 214 3.68 -15.03 -4.57
N ARG A 215 3.51 -14.14 -5.57
CA ARG A 215 4.62 -13.66 -6.40
C ARG A 215 5.55 -12.70 -5.64
N GLU A 216 5.05 -12.08 -4.58
CA GLU A 216 5.73 -11.00 -3.86
C GLU A 216 6.28 -11.46 -2.49
N PHE A 217 5.58 -12.39 -1.83
CA PHE A 217 5.90 -12.88 -0.49
C PHE A 217 5.72 -14.40 -0.40
N ASN A 218 6.40 -15.02 0.57
CA ASN A 218 6.27 -16.44 0.89
C ASN A 218 4.87 -16.74 1.44
N SER A 219 4.08 -17.57 0.74
CA SER A 219 2.70 -17.89 1.16
C SER A 219 2.61 -18.66 2.48
N LYS A 220 3.72 -19.24 2.98
CA LYS A 220 3.75 -19.89 4.29
C LYS A 220 3.78 -18.91 5.46
N SER A 221 4.11 -17.64 5.22
CA SER A 221 4.29 -16.63 6.27
C SER A 221 3.01 -15.82 6.56
N PHE A 222 1.89 -16.15 5.93
CA PHE A 222 0.58 -15.52 6.13
C PHE A 222 -0.54 -16.48 5.72
N LEU A 223 -1.75 -16.23 6.21
CA LEU A 223 -2.93 -16.97 5.78
C LEU A 223 -3.53 -16.28 4.55
N ASN A 224 -3.23 -16.81 3.37
CA ASN A 224 -3.73 -16.29 2.11
C ASN A 224 -5.16 -16.78 1.87
N TYR A 225 -6.14 -15.87 1.82
CA TYR A 225 -7.54 -16.23 1.55
C TYR A 225 -7.71 -17.09 0.30
N PHE A 226 -6.90 -16.87 -0.74
CA PHE A 226 -7.03 -17.55 -2.02
C PHE A 226 -6.47 -18.99 -2.03
N ASP A 227 -5.80 -19.42 -0.96
CA ASP A 227 -5.28 -20.79 -0.84
C ASP A 227 -6.33 -21.75 -0.25
N PHE A 228 -7.47 -21.23 0.21
CA PHE A 228 -8.56 -21.99 0.81
C PHE A 228 -9.73 -22.14 -0.17
N GLN A 229 -10.41 -23.28 -0.10
CA GLN A 229 -11.60 -23.56 -0.90
C GLN A 229 -12.70 -22.51 -0.67
N ASP A 230 -12.87 -22.12 0.59
CA ASP A 230 -13.84 -21.11 1.01
C ASP A 230 -13.41 -20.43 2.33
N GLU A 231 -14.27 -19.53 2.81
CA GLU A 231 -14.01 -18.76 4.04
C GLU A 231 -14.14 -19.61 5.31
N ASP A 232 -14.89 -20.71 5.28
CA ASP A 232 -15.03 -21.61 6.43
C ASP A 232 -13.75 -22.40 6.63
N ALA A 233 -13.16 -22.95 5.57
CA ALA A 233 -11.85 -23.61 5.62
C ALA A 233 -10.73 -22.67 6.13
N LEU A 234 -10.76 -21.38 5.75
CA LEU A 234 -9.84 -20.39 6.30
C LEU A 234 -10.05 -20.17 7.81
N ILE A 235 -11.31 -20.06 8.26
CA ILE A 235 -11.62 -19.88 9.68
C ILE A 235 -11.20 -21.13 10.47
N GLU A 236 -11.45 -22.33 9.97
CA GLU A 236 -11.00 -23.59 10.57
C GLU A 236 -9.47 -23.61 10.75
N ARG A 237 -8.71 -23.17 9.73
CA ARG A 237 -7.25 -23.05 9.85
C ARG A 237 -6.82 -22.01 10.88
N ILE A 238 -7.55 -20.91 11.04
CA ILE A 238 -7.28 -19.91 12.08
C ILE A 238 -7.53 -20.51 13.47
N ILE A 239 -8.60 -21.27 13.65
CA ILE A 239 -8.93 -21.96 14.91
C ILE A 239 -7.83 -22.95 15.27
N GLU A 240 -7.43 -23.80 14.32
CA GLU A 240 -6.35 -24.78 14.49
C GLU A 240 -5.04 -24.12 14.94
N LEU A 241 -4.69 -22.97 14.33
CA LEU A 241 -3.51 -22.19 14.72
C LEU A 241 -3.69 -21.42 16.03
N ASP A 242 -4.92 -21.05 16.40
CA ASP A 242 -5.16 -20.43 17.71
C ASP A 242 -4.99 -21.43 18.85
N GLU A 243 -5.42 -22.68 18.63
CA GLU A 243 -5.43 -23.75 19.62
C GLU A 243 -4.10 -24.52 19.69
N SER A 244 -3.25 -24.42 18.66
CA SER A 244 -1.96 -25.10 18.60
C SER A 244 -0.77 -24.15 18.53
N ASP A 245 -0.15 -23.97 19.68
CA ASP A 245 1.10 -23.24 19.87
C ASP A 245 2.25 -23.78 19.01
N ALA A 246 2.27 -25.08 18.73
CA ALA A 246 3.26 -25.72 17.87
C ALA A 246 3.06 -25.34 16.40
N LEU A 247 1.82 -25.39 15.89
CA LEU A 247 1.52 -25.01 14.51
C LEU A 247 1.70 -23.51 14.29
N TYR A 248 1.31 -22.68 15.26
CA TYR A 248 1.53 -21.24 15.18
C TYR A 248 3.02 -20.88 15.16
N ARG A 249 3.85 -21.56 15.97
CA ARG A 249 5.33 -21.41 15.93
C ARG A 249 5.91 -21.71 14.55
N GLN A 250 5.40 -22.72 13.84
CA GLN A 250 5.86 -23.03 12.49
C GLN A 250 5.62 -21.85 11.53
N CYS A 251 4.43 -21.23 11.57
CA CYS A 251 4.15 -20.04 10.79
C CYS A 251 5.06 -18.85 11.15
N MET A 252 5.37 -18.68 12.44
CA MET A 252 6.26 -17.60 12.91
C MET A 252 7.72 -17.80 12.48
N ALA A 253 8.14 -19.03 12.22
CA ALA A 253 9.49 -19.35 11.77
C ALA A 253 9.71 -19.04 10.28
N GLU A 254 8.65 -19.02 9.47
CA GLU A 254 8.75 -18.79 8.03
C GLU A 254 9.36 -17.41 7.69
N PRO A 255 10.22 -17.32 6.65
CA PRO A 255 10.65 -16.04 6.13
C PRO A 255 9.51 -15.34 5.38
N TYR A 256 9.44 -14.01 5.42
CA TYR A 256 8.40 -13.26 4.72
C TYR A 256 8.63 -13.19 3.21
N PHE A 257 9.89 -13.06 2.81
CA PHE A 257 10.27 -13.06 1.42
C PHE A 257 10.67 -14.46 0.95
N HIS A 258 10.57 -14.68 -0.36
CA HIS A 258 11.17 -15.83 -1.02
C HIS A 258 12.68 -15.86 -0.75
N HIS A 259 13.18 -16.97 -0.22
CA HIS A 259 14.58 -17.12 0.19
C HIS A 259 15.07 -16.04 1.18
N ASN A 260 14.14 -15.41 1.91
CA ASN A 260 14.42 -14.28 2.80
C ASN A 260 15.14 -13.10 2.12
N ARG A 261 14.92 -12.91 0.82
CA ARG A 261 15.53 -11.82 0.03
C ARG A 261 14.48 -10.81 -0.44
N PRO A 262 14.71 -9.50 -0.28
CA PRO A 262 13.78 -8.49 -0.75
C PRO A 262 13.42 -8.68 -2.22
N ASN A 263 12.13 -8.53 -2.53
CA ASN A 263 11.68 -8.57 -3.92
C ASN A 263 12.10 -7.30 -4.67
N GLU A 264 12.00 -7.35 -6.00
CA GLU A 264 12.40 -6.24 -6.88
C GLU A 264 11.69 -4.91 -6.58
N PHE A 265 10.53 -4.91 -5.90
CA PHE A 265 9.76 -3.70 -5.68
C PHE A 265 10.41 -2.76 -4.66
N PHE A 266 11.35 -3.27 -3.85
CA PHE A 266 12.18 -2.48 -2.94
C PHE A 266 13.42 -1.87 -3.60
N ASP A 267 13.74 -2.24 -4.85
CA ASP A 267 14.87 -1.68 -5.59
C ASP A 267 14.61 -0.21 -5.93
N VAL A 268 15.34 0.68 -5.25
CA VAL A 268 15.24 2.13 -5.43
C VAL A 268 15.86 2.59 -6.74
N ASP A 269 16.85 1.87 -7.27
CA ASP A 269 17.47 2.21 -8.55
C ASP A 269 16.49 1.96 -9.68
N ARG A 270 15.68 0.90 -9.61
CA ARG A 270 14.57 0.69 -10.58
C ARG A 270 13.61 1.88 -10.65
N VAL A 271 13.33 2.53 -9.52
CA VAL A 271 12.48 3.73 -9.46
C VAL A 271 13.21 4.95 -10.03
N LEU A 272 14.46 5.16 -9.63
CA LEU A 272 15.28 6.29 -10.10
C LEU A 272 15.58 6.22 -11.59
N ASP A 273 15.87 5.04 -12.14
CA ASP A 273 16.10 4.79 -13.56
C ASP A 273 14.83 5.08 -14.37
N HIS A 274 13.65 4.77 -13.83
CA HIS A 274 12.38 5.14 -14.46
C HIS A 274 12.18 6.66 -14.49
N PHE A 275 12.50 7.36 -13.39
CA PHE A 275 12.47 8.83 -13.38
C PHE A 275 13.50 9.42 -14.34
N GLU A 276 14.68 8.83 -14.47
CA GLU A 276 15.69 9.26 -15.43
C GLU A 276 15.18 9.15 -16.87
N MET A 277 14.55 8.03 -17.22
CA MET A 277 13.87 7.86 -18.51
C MET A 277 12.79 8.94 -18.73
N ILE A 278 11.99 9.25 -17.71
CA ILE A 278 10.98 10.31 -17.78
C ILE A 278 11.63 11.68 -18.03
N PHE A 279 12.70 12.02 -17.31
CA PHE A 279 13.36 13.32 -17.38
C PHE A 279 14.25 13.50 -18.61
N ALA A 280 14.60 12.41 -19.30
CA ALA A 280 15.27 12.42 -20.59
C ALA A 280 14.29 12.48 -21.78
N SER A 281 13.01 12.19 -21.55
CA SER A 281 11.99 12.14 -22.60
C SER A 281 11.71 13.51 -23.21
N SER A 282 11.70 13.58 -24.54
CA SER A 282 11.28 14.76 -25.32
C SER A 282 9.81 14.70 -25.75
N ARG A 283 9.01 13.80 -25.16
CA ARG A 283 7.60 13.62 -25.50
C ARG A 283 6.80 14.89 -25.22
N ARG A 284 5.93 15.27 -26.15
CA ARG A 284 4.97 16.37 -25.95
C ARG A 284 3.98 15.99 -24.83
N PRO A 285 3.91 16.74 -23.72
CA PRO A 285 3.03 16.43 -22.60
C PRO A 285 1.57 16.31 -23.03
N VAL A 286 0.81 15.39 -22.44
CA VAL A 286 -0.64 15.23 -22.69
C VAL A 286 -1.39 16.53 -22.48
N ALA A 287 -0.95 17.36 -21.52
CA ALA A 287 -1.49 18.68 -21.23
C ALA A 287 -1.43 19.66 -22.41
N ARG A 288 -0.50 19.44 -23.35
CA ARG A 288 -0.27 20.31 -24.53
C ARG A 288 -0.77 19.68 -25.83
N ARG A 289 -1.38 18.49 -25.79
CA ARG A 289 -1.93 17.84 -26.99
C ARG A 289 -3.29 18.45 -27.28
N ARG A 290 -3.55 18.82 -28.55
CA ARG A 290 -4.86 19.33 -28.96
C ARG A 290 -5.90 18.23 -28.71
N ARG A 291 -6.87 18.49 -27.83
CA ARG A 291 -8.09 17.67 -27.78
C ARG A 291 -8.97 18.15 -28.94
N LEU A 292 -9.16 17.31 -29.96
CA LEU A 292 -10.31 17.47 -30.85
C LEU A 292 -11.54 17.44 -29.93
N PHE A 293 -12.37 18.47 -30.01
CA PHE A 293 -13.50 18.76 -29.11
C PHE A 293 -14.18 17.50 -28.56
N SER A 294 -14.15 17.33 -27.24
CA SER A 294 -15.08 16.46 -26.53
C SER A 294 -16.14 17.37 -25.93
N PHE A 295 -17.32 17.41 -26.54
CA PHE A 295 -18.52 17.92 -25.89
C PHE A 295 -18.87 16.95 -24.75
N GLY A 296 -18.56 17.30 -23.50
CA GLY A 296 -18.99 16.50 -22.36
C GLY A 296 -18.19 16.72 -21.08
N ARG A 297 -18.87 17.26 -20.06
CA ARG A 297 -18.48 17.37 -18.64
C ARG A 297 -17.30 18.30 -18.32
N TRP A 298 -17.62 19.58 -18.19
CA TRP A 298 -16.90 20.48 -17.29
C TRP A 298 -16.91 19.86 -15.88
N THR A 299 -15.76 19.35 -15.43
CA THR A 299 -15.56 19.00 -14.02
C THR A 299 -14.85 20.20 -13.42
N LEU A 300 -15.56 21.01 -12.61
CA LEU A 300 -14.93 22.12 -11.89
C LEU A 300 -13.80 21.55 -11.02
N ALA A 301 -12.58 22.05 -11.20
CA ALA A 301 -11.56 21.91 -10.17
C ALA A 301 -12.11 22.63 -8.93
N ARG A 302 -12.46 21.88 -7.88
CA ARG A 302 -12.88 22.49 -6.61
C ARG A 302 -11.68 23.27 -6.08
N ARG A 303 -11.83 24.60 -6.00
CA ARG A 303 -10.97 25.41 -5.12
C ARG A 303 -11.31 25.01 -3.69
N ASP A 304 -10.30 24.71 -2.88
CA ASP A 304 -10.51 24.49 -1.45
C ASP A 304 -11.21 25.73 -0.85
N PRO A 305 -12.19 25.55 0.06
CA PRO A 305 -12.63 26.64 0.90
C PRO A 305 -11.45 27.05 1.79
N ILE A 306 -11.21 28.36 1.85
CA ILE A 306 -10.29 29.01 2.80
C ILE A 306 -10.59 28.53 4.23
#